data_AF-A0AAE6NN95-F1
#
_entry.id   AF-A0AAE6NN95-F1
#
_cell.length_a   1.000
_cell.length_b   1.000
_cell.length_c   1.000
_cell.angle_alpha   90.00
_cell.angle_beta   90.00
_cell.angle_gamma   90.00
#
_symmetry.space_group_name_H-M   'P 1'
#
loop_
_entity.id
_entity.type
_entity.pdbx_description
1 polymer ?
#
loop_
_entity_poly.entity_id
_entity_poly.type
_entity_poly.pdbx_seq_one_letter_code
_entity_poly.pdbx_strand_id
1 'polypeptide(L)'
;MAPRLRQQAGTIGGVRVQQLAIIELAAALVLVGWSIHPAALTAAIVIAAVLVIFALGRRRRIPLPEWITTVRAMKRRGKESISALAATQGVDPAIAPVVECEPALRTYEFTTESDQRAIGFVGDGTFLTALVQVDARDEPLRPERGSHMLPLEVLHTALDIEDIHLESVQFVQYTQPAPAPHLPEQAVAARSYAPLQAQAQTPALQLTWIALKLDPELCSEAIDARGGGMEGAKRSLLRAADQLVSRLTAHGVRARVLAEREVVAAIGTAVCVSPRAANGAMGRDGRAARRTQETTRAMRCDDRWHSTYWIGRWPQLGQGGAPLAAITQLLTSTRAMASTFALTATHGSGRAPAISGYVRLSTRSENELTSAQSELERRSGSVKVGLVRLDREQLPGLLATLPLGGTR
;
A
#
# COMPACT_ATOMS: atom_id res chain seq x y z
N MET A 1 4.17 -24.08 14.23
CA MET A 1 5.26 -23.64 13.32
C MET A 1 5.10 -22.13 13.10
N ALA A 2 6.10 -21.31 13.38
CA ALA A 2 6.01 -19.87 13.13
C ALA A 2 6.03 -19.59 11.61
N PRO A 3 5.17 -18.71 11.08
CA PRO A 3 5.13 -18.39 9.66
C PRO A 3 6.49 -17.83 9.21
N ARG A 4 7.12 -18.48 8.23
CA ARG A 4 8.34 -17.95 7.58
C ARG A 4 7.92 -16.89 6.58
N LEU A 5 8.20 -15.63 6.90
CA LEU A 5 7.91 -14.49 6.04
C LEU A 5 8.85 -14.51 4.85
N ARG A 6 8.33 -14.86 3.67
CA ARG A 6 9.09 -14.69 2.43
C ARG A 6 8.84 -13.29 1.88
N GLN A 7 9.93 -12.56 1.67
CA GLN A 7 9.89 -11.24 1.05
C GLN A 7 9.55 -11.42 -0.43
N GLN A 8 8.43 -10.84 -0.86
CA GLN A 8 8.28 -10.54 -2.27
C GLN A 8 9.17 -9.34 -2.57
N ALA A 9 10.17 -9.54 -3.42
CA ALA A 9 10.91 -8.42 -3.96
C ALA A 9 9.88 -7.56 -4.72
N GLY A 10 9.67 -6.32 -4.28
CA GLY A 10 9.26 -5.29 -5.24
C GLY A 10 10.27 -5.36 -6.37
N THR A 11 9.87 -5.88 -7.52
CA THR A 11 10.54 -5.97 -8.83
C THR A 11 12.00 -5.49 -8.91
N ILE A 12 12.93 -6.14 -8.19
CA ILE A 12 14.39 -5.91 -8.31
C ILE A 12 15.09 -7.14 -8.93
N GLY A 13 14.34 -8.20 -9.26
CA GLY A 13 14.88 -9.48 -9.76
C GLY A 13 15.44 -9.47 -11.19
N GLY A 14 15.04 -8.52 -12.05
CA GLY A 14 15.45 -8.50 -13.47
C GLY A 14 16.82 -7.87 -13.75
N VAL A 15 17.41 -7.17 -12.79
CA VAL A 15 18.52 -6.24 -13.03
C VAL A 15 19.84 -6.97 -13.31
N ARG A 16 20.09 -8.11 -12.66
CA ARG A 16 21.30 -8.91 -12.95
C ARG A 16 21.28 -9.44 -14.38
N VAL A 17 20.12 -9.88 -14.85
CA VAL A 17 19.95 -10.41 -16.22
C VAL A 17 20.11 -9.30 -17.24
N GLN A 18 19.48 -8.15 -17.03
CA GLN A 18 19.61 -7.01 -17.95
C GLN A 18 21.04 -6.45 -18.00
N GLN A 19 21.74 -6.37 -16.86
CA GLN A 19 23.14 -5.96 -16.82
C GLN A 19 24.04 -6.92 -17.57
N LEU A 20 23.86 -8.23 -17.37
CA LEU A 20 24.58 -9.27 -18.11
C LEU A 20 24.33 -9.13 -19.61
N ALA A 21 23.07 -8.97 -20.03
CA ALA A 21 22.72 -8.79 -21.43
C ALA A 21 23.37 -7.54 -22.06
N ILE A 22 23.46 -6.41 -21.34
CA ILE A 22 24.13 -5.19 -21.84
C ILE A 22 25.65 -5.43 -21.99
N ILE A 23 26.26 -6.15 -21.05
CA ILE A 23 27.69 -6.50 -21.11
C ILE A 23 27.97 -7.47 -22.26
N GLU A 24 27.12 -8.48 -22.45
CA GLU A 24 27.19 -9.42 -23.58
C GLU A 24 27.06 -8.69 -24.92
N LEU A 25 26.12 -7.75 -25.04
CA LEU A 25 25.95 -6.91 -26.23
C LEU A 25 27.20 -6.06 -26.50
N ALA A 26 27.81 -5.49 -25.46
CA ALA A 26 29.04 -4.72 -25.57
C ALA A 26 30.21 -5.58 -26.08
N ALA A 27 30.33 -6.82 -25.57
CA ALA A 27 31.34 -7.77 -26.05
C ALA A 27 31.10 -8.17 -27.52
N ALA A 28 29.85 -8.44 -27.90
CA ALA A 28 29.48 -8.78 -29.27
C ALA A 28 29.80 -7.63 -30.25
N LEU A 29 29.54 -6.37 -29.86
CA LEU A 29 29.87 -5.20 -30.68
C LEU A 29 31.38 -5.11 -30.97
N VAL A 30 32.23 -5.38 -29.97
CA VAL A 30 33.69 -5.36 -30.15
C VAL A 30 34.14 -6.48 -31.09
N LEU A 31 33.58 -7.70 -30.96
CA LEU A 31 33.90 -8.82 -31.83
C LEU A 31 33.50 -8.57 -33.30
N VAL A 32 32.32 -8.00 -33.53
CA VAL A 32 31.87 -7.61 -34.86
C VAL A 32 32.74 -6.48 -35.43
N GLY A 33 33.04 -5.45 -34.64
CA GLY A 33 33.91 -4.35 -35.06
C GLY A 33 35.32 -4.79 -35.42
N TRP A 34 35.86 -5.79 -34.71
CA TRP A 34 37.15 -6.40 -35.02
C TRP A 34 37.16 -7.13 -36.37
N SER A 35 36.02 -7.68 -36.78
CA SER A 35 35.89 -8.49 -38.00
C SER A 35 35.79 -7.67 -39.29
N ILE A 36 35.58 -6.34 -39.21
CA ILE A 36 35.31 -5.48 -40.37
C ILE A 36 36.56 -4.67 -40.79
N HIS A 37 37.00 -3.70 -39.97
CA HIS A 37 38.17 -2.84 -40.24
C HIS A 37 38.56 -2.02 -38.98
N PRO A 38 39.81 -1.52 -38.82
CA PRO A 38 40.27 -0.86 -37.60
C PRO A 38 39.46 0.37 -37.17
N ALA A 39 38.89 1.13 -38.11
CA ALA A 39 38.03 2.29 -37.79
C ALA A 39 36.66 1.87 -37.23
N ALA A 40 36.13 0.71 -37.65
CA ALA A 40 34.91 0.15 -37.08
C ALA A 40 35.17 -0.37 -35.66
N LEU A 41 36.36 -0.93 -35.41
CA LEU A 41 36.78 -1.36 -34.08
C LEU A 41 36.87 -0.19 -33.08
N THR A 42 37.47 0.94 -33.47
CA THR A 42 37.54 2.11 -32.57
C THR A 42 36.16 2.63 -32.20
N ALA A 43 35.25 2.76 -33.17
CA ALA A 43 33.87 3.14 -32.92
C ALA A 43 33.13 2.12 -32.01
N ALA A 44 33.30 0.82 -32.26
CA ALA A 44 32.71 -0.24 -31.46
C ALA A 44 33.22 -0.24 -30.01
N ILE A 45 34.52 0.00 -29.80
CA ILE A 45 35.11 0.11 -28.46
C ILE A 45 34.53 1.31 -27.70
N VAL A 46 34.36 2.47 -28.35
CA VAL A 46 33.76 3.65 -27.70
C VAL A 46 32.32 3.36 -27.28
N ILE A 47 31.52 2.75 -28.15
CA ILE A 47 30.12 2.38 -27.84
C ILE A 47 30.08 1.34 -26.72
N ALA A 48 30.92 0.30 -26.77
CA ALA A 48 31.02 -0.73 -25.75
C ALA A 48 31.43 -0.14 -24.39
N ALA A 49 32.39 0.78 -24.37
CA ALA A 49 32.80 1.48 -23.15
C ALA A 49 31.64 2.28 -22.55
N VAL A 50 30.86 2.99 -23.37
CA VAL A 50 29.65 3.71 -22.93
C VAL A 50 28.61 2.74 -22.36
N LEU A 51 28.37 1.59 -23.01
CA LEU A 51 27.43 0.57 -22.53
C LEU A 51 27.87 -0.06 -21.20
N VAL A 52 29.15 -0.32 -21.03
CA VAL A 52 29.71 -0.84 -19.77
C VAL A 52 29.61 0.20 -18.66
N ILE A 53 29.96 1.46 -18.94
CA ILE A 53 29.76 2.58 -18.01
C ILE A 53 28.29 2.72 -17.64
N PHE A 54 27.38 2.52 -18.59
CA PHE A 54 25.94 2.56 -18.35
C PHE A 54 25.45 1.38 -17.50
N ALA A 55 25.90 0.16 -17.78
CA ALA A 55 25.51 -1.06 -17.07
C ALA A 55 26.01 -1.07 -15.61
N LEU A 56 27.25 -0.61 -15.41
CA LEU A 56 27.91 -0.57 -14.09
C LEU A 56 27.69 0.75 -13.35
N GLY A 57 27.28 1.80 -14.07
CA GLY A 57 27.06 3.12 -13.53
C GLY A 57 25.95 3.12 -12.49
N ARG A 58 26.22 3.77 -11.35
CA ARG A 58 25.28 3.91 -10.25
C ARG A 58 25.01 5.37 -9.98
N ARG A 59 23.73 5.75 -9.95
CA ARG A 59 23.30 7.08 -9.52
C ARG A 59 22.56 6.95 -8.21
N ARG A 60 23.07 7.61 -7.15
CA ARG A 60 22.49 7.57 -5.80
C ARG A 60 22.29 6.13 -5.26
N ARG A 61 23.27 5.25 -5.50
CA ARG A 61 23.28 3.82 -5.14
C ARG A 61 22.31 2.91 -5.92
N ILE A 62 21.59 3.45 -6.90
CA ILE A 62 20.71 2.67 -7.80
C ILE A 62 21.41 2.53 -9.17
N PRO A 63 21.43 1.34 -9.79
CA PRO A 63 21.88 1.15 -11.18
C PRO A 63 21.20 2.12 -12.16
N LEU A 64 21.95 2.68 -13.11
CA LEU A 64 21.41 3.62 -14.09
C LEU A 64 20.22 3.09 -14.91
N PRO A 65 20.18 1.83 -15.38
CA PRO A 65 19.04 1.29 -16.11
C PRO A 65 17.75 1.37 -15.28
N GLU A 66 17.83 0.92 -14.03
CA GLU A 66 16.73 0.93 -13.05
C GLU A 66 16.30 2.36 -12.71
N TRP A 67 17.26 3.28 -12.60
CA TRP A 67 16.95 4.69 -12.38
C TRP A 67 16.13 5.29 -13.55
N ILE A 68 16.46 4.93 -14.79
CA ILE A 68 15.74 5.43 -15.99
C ILE A 68 14.34 4.82 -16.09
N THR A 69 14.18 3.51 -15.84
CA THR A 69 12.86 2.85 -15.93
C THR A 69 11.87 3.46 -14.95
N THR A 70 12.28 3.65 -13.70
CA THR A 70 11.46 4.27 -12.65
C THR A 70 11.12 5.74 -12.95
N VAL A 71 12.06 6.53 -13.50
CA VAL A 71 11.76 7.90 -13.96
C VAL A 71 10.77 7.92 -15.14
N ARG A 72 10.95 7.02 -16.12
CA ARG A 72 10.03 6.92 -17.27
C ARG A 72 8.64 6.47 -16.83
N ALA A 73 8.55 5.49 -15.93
CA ALA A 73 7.30 5.02 -15.37
C ALA A 73 6.55 6.14 -14.64
N MET A 74 7.24 6.91 -13.79
CA MET A 74 6.66 8.09 -13.12
C MET A 74 6.16 9.14 -14.11
N LYS A 75 6.95 9.46 -15.14
CA LYS A 75 6.54 10.41 -16.19
C LYS A 75 5.33 9.91 -16.99
N ARG A 76 5.25 8.61 -17.25
CA ARG A 76 4.10 7.98 -17.94
C ARG A 76 2.83 8.12 -17.09
N ARG A 77 2.86 7.71 -15.82
CA ARG A 77 1.74 7.86 -14.89
C ARG A 77 1.29 9.32 -14.76
N GLY A 78 2.25 10.25 -14.70
CA GLY A 78 1.95 11.68 -14.67
C GLY A 78 1.19 12.18 -15.91
N LYS A 79 1.42 11.60 -17.09
CA LYS A 79 0.66 11.91 -18.31
C LYS A 79 -0.73 11.24 -18.30
N GLU A 80 -0.79 9.96 -17.93
CA GLU A 80 -2.03 9.18 -17.83
C GLU A 80 -3.02 9.83 -16.85
N SER A 81 -2.54 10.29 -15.67
CA SER A 81 -3.37 10.99 -14.69
C SER A 81 -4.00 12.29 -15.20
N ILE A 82 -3.36 12.98 -16.16
CA ILE A 82 -3.90 14.21 -16.75
C ILE A 82 -5.07 13.86 -17.68
N SER A 83 -4.92 12.81 -18.47
CA SER A 83 -5.98 12.30 -19.36
C SER A 83 -7.15 11.69 -18.59
N ALA A 84 -6.91 11.19 -17.38
CA ALA A 84 -7.90 10.52 -16.53
C ALA A 84 -8.86 11.46 -15.77
N LEU A 85 -8.68 12.78 -15.84
CA LEU A 85 -9.52 13.73 -15.09
C LEU A 85 -11.01 13.68 -15.47
N ALA A 86 -11.33 13.19 -16.67
CA ALA A 86 -12.71 12.93 -17.08
C ALA A 86 -13.34 11.77 -16.29
N ALA A 87 -12.56 10.78 -15.85
CA ALA A 87 -13.04 9.62 -15.12
C ALA A 87 -13.53 9.97 -13.70
N THR A 88 -13.16 11.14 -13.17
CA THR A 88 -13.63 11.60 -11.86
C THR A 88 -14.98 12.34 -11.91
N GLN A 89 -15.57 12.52 -13.10
CA GLN A 89 -16.88 13.17 -13.24
C GLN A 89 -17.98 12.25 -12.67
N GLY A 90 -18.78 12.78 -11.75
CA GLY A 90 -19.86 12.02 -11.10
C GLY A 90 -19.39 11.03 -10.02
N VAL A 91 -18.08 10.99 -9.73
CA VAL A 91 -17.52 10.16 -8.65
C VAL A 91 -17.61 10.90 -7.33
N ASP A 92 -17.87 10.18 -6.23
CA ASP A 92 -17.89 10.74 -4.89
C ASP A 92 -16.57 11.48 -4.57
N PRO A 93 -16.61 12.73 -4.06
CA PRO A 93 -15.41 13.49 -3.72
C PRO A 93 -14.45 12.78 -2.75
N ALA A 94 -14.91 11.83 -1.94
CA ALA A 94 -14.07 11.06 -1.02
C ALA A 94 -13.19 10.01 -1.73
N ILE A 95 -13.61 9.48 -2.88
CA ILE A 95 -12.83 8.50 -3.65
C ILE A 95 -12.19 9.09 -4.93
N ALA A 96 -12.63 10.29 -5.36
CA ALA A 96 -12.12 10.94 -6.56
C ALA A 96 -10.58 11.01 -6.69
N PRO A 97 -9.78 11.29 -5.62
CA PRO A 97 -8.32 11.25 -5.74
C PRO A 97 -7.77 9.86 -6.10
N VAL A 98 -8.42 8.80 -5.63
CA VAL A 98 -8.01 7.42 -5.94
C VAL A 98 -8.40 7.07 -7.37
N VAL A 99 -9.55 7.54 -7.88
CA VAL A 99 -9.93 7.37 -9.28
C VAL A 99 -9.04 8.19 -10.23
N GLU A 100 -8.56 9.36 -9.82
CA GLU A 100 -7.55 10.12 -10.59
C GLU A 100 -6.23 9.32 -10.73
N CYS A 101 -5.91 8.52 -9.71
CA CYS A 101 -4.73 7.68 -9.63
C CYS A 101 -4.88 6.34 -10.38
N GLU A 102 -6.06 5.71 -10.26
CA GLU A 102 -6.45 4.46 -10.91
C GLU A 102 -7.82 4.64 -11.59
N PRO A 103 -7.84 5.05 -12.87
CA PRO A 103 -9.07 5.49 -13.55
C PRO A 103 -10.06 4.36 -13.80
N ALA A 104 -9.62 3.10 -13.74
CA ALA A 104 -10.49 1.94 -13.88
C ALA A 104 -11.26 1.62 -12.58
N LEU A 105 -10.83 2.14 -11.43
CA LEU A 105 -11.41 1.80 -10.13
C LEU A 105 -12.85 2.29 -9.99
N ARG A 106 -13.76 1.39 -9.59
CA ARG A 106 -15.17 1.64 -9.34
C ARG A 106 -15.59 0.99 -8.03
N THR A 107 -16.63 1.54 -7.42
CA THR A 107 -17.33 0.91 -6.30
C THR A 107 -18.61 0.24 -6.80
N TYR A 108 -19.02 -0.81 -6.10
CA TYR A 108 -20.20 -1.58 -6.43
C TYR A 108 -20.99 -1.85 -5.16
N GLU A 109 -22.31 -1.69 -5.23
CA GLU A 109 -23.24 -2.18 -4.23
C GLU A 109 -23.73 -3.58 -4.62
N PHE A 110 -23.93 -4.42 -3.62
CA PHE A 110 -24.56 -5.72 -3.75
C PHE A 110 -25.51 -5.95 -2.59
N THR A 111 -26.76 -6.26 -2.91
CA THR A 111 -27.79 -6.55 -1.91
C THR A 111 -28.09 -8.04 -1.95
N THR A 112 -27.99 -8.69 -0.81
CA THR A 112 -28.30 -10.12 -0.71
C THR A 112 -29.82 -10.30 -0.58
N GLU A 113 -30.40 -11.22 -1.35
CA GLU A 113 -31.85 -11.49 -1.35
C GLU A 113 -32.38 -11.92 0.02
N SER A 114 -31.58 -12.64 0.80
CA SER A 114 -31.99 -13.25 2.07
C SER A 114 -32.04 -12.28 3.25
N ASP A 115 -31.22 -11.22 3.25
CA ASP A 115 -30.97 -10.39 4.44
C ASP A 115 -31.12 -8.87 4.17
N GLN A 116 -31.41 -8.49 2.91
CA GLN A 116 -31.44 -7.08 2.44
C GLN A 116 -30.21 -6.25 2.84
N ARG A 117 -29.10 -6.91 3.19
CA ARG A 117 -27.87 -6.27 3.61
C ARG A 117 -27.12 -5.77 2.38
N ALA A 118 -26.90 -4.46 2.31
CA ALA A 118 -26.08 -3.81 1.30
C ALA A 118 -24.58 -3.99 1.64
N ILE A 119 -23.84 -4.58 0.72
CA ILE A 119 -22.40 -4.81 0.81
C ILE A 119 -21.69 -4.01 -0.27
N GLY A 120 -20.56 -3.40 0.10
CA GLY A 120 -19.72 -2.64 -0.80
C GLY A 120 -18.53 -3.43 -1.31
N PHE A 121 -18.25 -3.30 -2.60
CA PHE A 121 -17.03 -3.78 -3.23
C PHE A 121 -16.30 -2.65 -3.95
N VAL A 122 -15.01 -2.82 -4.15
CA VAL A 122 -14.16 -1.95 -4.99
C VAL A 122 -13.35 -2.78 -5.95
N GLY A 123 -13.27 -2.38 -7.22
CA GLY A 123 -12.56 -3.14 -8.25
C GLY A 123 -12.31 -2.32 -9.50
N ASP A 124 -11.49 -2.83 -10.41
CA ASP A 124 -11.15 -2.18 -11.68
C ASP A 124 -11.77 -2.88 -12.91
N GLY A 125 -12.63 -3.88 -12.66
CA GLY A 125 -13.20 -4.76 -13.69
C GLY A 125 -12.40 -6.04 -13.93
N THR A 126 -11.15 -6.12 -13.48
CA THR A 126 -10.32 -7.34 -13.50
C THR A 126 -10.28 -8.05 -12.15
N PHE A 127 -10.43 -7.30 -11.06
CA PHE A 127 -10.54 -7.85 -9.71
C PHE A 127 -11.68 -7.20 -8.92
N LEU A 128 -12.06 -7.83 -7.82
CA LEU A 128 -12.98 -7.28 -6.82
C LEU A 128 -12.36 -7.35 -5.43
N THR A 129 -12.61 -6.35 -4.60
CA THR A 129 -12.15 -6.30 -3.21
C THR A 129 -13.31 -5.98 -2.27
N ALA A 130 -13.41 -6.75 -1.19
CA ALA A 130 -14.31 -6.48 -0.07
C ALA A 130 -13.52 -5.97 1.12
N LEU A 131 -14.09 -5.02 1.87
CA LEU A 131 -13.47 -4.48 3.08
C LEU A 131 -14.22 -4.98 4.32
N VAL A 132 -13.46 -5.53 5.25
CA VAL A 132 -13.90 -5.87 6.60
C VAL A 132 -13.30 -4.86 7.56
N GLN A 133 -14.14 -4.07 8.23
CA GLN A 133 -13.70 -3.22 9.33
C GLN A 133 -13.55 -4.06 10.59
N VAL A 134 -12.45 -3.85 11.29
CA VAL A 134 -12.15 -4.48 12.57
C VAL A 134 -12.23 -3.43 13.66
N ASP A 135 -13.12 -3.64 14.61
CA ASP A 135 -13.32 -2.71 15.70
C ASP A 135 -12.23 -2.87 16.74
N ALA A 136 -11.92 -1.76 17.42
CA ALA A 136 -11.09 -1.81 18.61
C ALA A 136 -11.76 -2.72 19.65
N ARG A 137 -10.95 -3.55 20.33
CA ARG A 137 -11.41 -4.34 21.46
C ARG A 137 -11.84 -3.39 22.58
N ASP A 138 -12.91 -3.76 23.27
CA ASP A 138 -13.37 -3.05 24.47
C ASP A 138 -12.42 -3.43 25.62
N GLU A 139 -11.28 -2.75 25.68
CA GLU A 139 -10.17 -3.00 26.60
C GLU A 139 -10.02 -1.84 27.61
N PRO A 140 -9.38 -2.05 28.78
CA PRO A 140 -9.19 -1.01 29.77
C PRO A 140 -8.46 0.21 29.19
N LEU A 141 -8.74 1.40 29.73
CA LEU A 141 -8.25 2.72 29.26
C LEU A 141 -6.72 2.85 29.06
N ARG A 142 -5.93 1.88 29.52
CA ARG A 142 -4.47 1.77 29.36
C ARG A 142 -4.09 0.37 28.86
N PRO A 143 -4.21 0.09 27.56
CA PRO A 143 -3.78 -1.18 27.01
C PRO A 143 -2.26 -1.35 27.13
N GLU A 144 -1.79 -2.59 27.26
CA GLU A 144 -0.36 -2.90 27.21
C GLU A 144 0.21 -2.63 25.81
N ARG A 145 1.48 -2.25 25.73
CA ARG A 145 2.15 -1.99 24.44
C ARG A 145 2.08 -3.25 23.56
N GLY A 146 1.59 -3.09 22.34
CA GLY A 146 1.49 -4.19 21.37
C GLY A 146 0.38 -5.20 21.65
N SER A 147 -0.64 -4.88 22.46
CA SER A 147 -1.84 -5.74 22.61
C SER A 147 -2.68 -5.81 21.32
N HIS A 148 -2.51 -4.85 20.41
CA HIS A 148 -3.38 -4.66 19.24
C HIS A 148 -2.69 -5.03 17.93
N MET A 149 -2.64 -6.31 17.60
CA MET A 149 -2.67 -6.73 16.20
C MET A 149 -3.44 -8.02 16.00
N LEU A 150 -4.04 -8.11 14.82
CA LEU A 150 -4.61 -9.35 14.32
C LEU A 150 -3.53 -10.41 14.17
N PRO A 151 -3.78 -11.66 14.61
CA PRO A 151 -2.83 -12.75 14.40
C PRO A 151 -2.53 -12.90 12.90
N LEU A 152 -1.26 -12.97 12.52
CA LEU A 152 -0.83 -13.16 11.12
C LEU A 152 -1.44 -14.42 10.48
N GLU A 153 -1.74 -15.42 11.31
CA GLU A 153 -2.41 -16.65 10.90
C GLU A 153 -3.82 -16.39 10.32
N VAL A 154 -4.53 -15.38 10.82
CA VAL A 154 -5.85 -15.01 10.26
C VAL A 154 -5.70 -14.50 8.84
N LEU A 155 -4.65 -13.72 8.53
CA LEU A 155 -4.41 -13.24 7.16
C LEU A 155 -4.06 -14.39 6.22
N HIS A 156 -3.25 -15.34 6.69
CA HIS A 156 -2.87 -16.51 5.88
C HIS A 156 -4.06 -17.43 5.62
N THR A 157 -4.81 -17.79 6.66
CA THR A 157 -5.96 -18.69 6.53
C THR A 157 -7.11 -18.05 5.77
N ALA A 158 -7.15 -16.72 5.65
CA ALA A 158 -8.13 -16.02 4.84
C ALA A 158 -7.82 -16.06 3.33
N LEU A 159 -6.60 -16.39 2.90
CA LEU A 159 -6.27 -16.55 1.47
C LEU A 159 -7.06 -17.70 0.83
N ASP A 160 -7.28 -18.77 1.58
CA ASP A 160 -8.00 -19.96 1.14
C ASP A 160 -9.23 -20.20 2.01
N ILE A 161 -10.42 -20.03 1.42
CA ILE A 161 -11.69 -20.27 2.10
C ILE A 161 -12.52 -21.23 1.26
N GLU A 162 -12.59 -22.49 1.70
CA GLU A 162 -13.32 -23.56 1.00
C GLU A 162 -12.78 -23.74 -0.44
N ASP A 163 -13.58 -23.43 -1.45
CA ASP A 163 -13.26 -23.44 -2.88
C ASP A 163 -12.84 -22.06 -3.43
N ILE A 164 -12.74 -21.05 -2.57
CA ILE A 164 -12.41 -19.68 -2.95
C ILE A 164 -10.95 -19.39 -2.62
N HIS A 165 -10.17 -19.12 -3.67
CA HIS A 165 -8.76 -18.73 -3.60
C HIS A 165 -8.62 -17.22 -3.88
N LEU A 166 -8.23 -16.44 -2.87
CA LEU A 166 -8.04 -15.00 -2.99
C LEU A 166 -6.69 -14.67 -3.62
N GLU A 167 -6.62 -13.63 -4.45
CA GLU A 167 -5.32 -13.11 -4.95
C GLU A 167 -4.46 -12.64 -3.78
N SER A 168 -5.09 -11.96 -2.81
CA SER A 168 -4.41 -11.39 -1.66
C SER A 168 -5.35 -11.05 -0.50
N VAL A 169 -4.76 -10.98 0.70
CA VAL A 169 -5.41 -10.47 1.91
C VAL A 169 -4.54 -9.36 2.48
N GLN A 170 -5.08 -8.16 2.58
CA GLN A 170 -4.35 -6.97 3.03
C GLN A 170 -4.91 -6.46 4.36
N PHE A 171 -4.05 -6.41 5.37
CA PHE A 171 -4.31 -5.68 6.61
C PHE A 171 -3.86 -4.23 6.45
N VAL A 172 -4.73 -3.27 6.75
CA VAL A 172 -4.43 -1.84 6.73
C VAL A 172 -4.80 -1.23 8.07
N GLN A 173 -3.84 -0.59 8.73
CA GLN A 173 -4.05 0.17 9.94
C GLN A 173 -3.75 1.65 9.68
N TYR A 174 -4.75 2.49 9.92
CA TYR A 174 -4.64 3.93 9.87
C TYR A 174 -4.62 4.50 11.28
N THR A 175 -3.68 5.41 11.54
CA THR A 175 -3.42 5.95 12.87
C THR A 175 -3.27 7.45 12.81
N GLN A 176 -3.96 8.18 13.68
CA GLN A 176 -3.70 9.58 13.98
C GLN A 176 -3.15 9.70 15.39
N PRO A 177 -2.00 10.37 15.59
CA PRO A 177 -1.40 10.46 16.92
C PRO A 177 -2.19 11.41 17.83
N ALA A 178 -2.12 11.14 19.14
CA ALA A 178 -2.49 12.07 20.20
C ALA A 178 -1.20 12.62 20.85
N PRO A 179 -1.14 13.89 21.30
CA PRO A 179 -1.99 14.98 20.83
C PRO A 179 -1.77 15.22 19.33
N ALA A 180 -2.70 15.90 18.67
CA ALA A 180 -2.55 16.18 17.25
C ALA A 180 -1.28 17.03 17.00
N PRO A 181 -0.42 16.71 16.01
CA PRO A 181 0.93 17.30 15.92
C PRO A 181 1.01 18.81 15.68
N HIS A 182 -0.10 19.41 15.24
CA HIS A 182 -0.23 20.84 15.00
C HIS A 182 -0.51 21.66 16.25
N LEU A 183 -0.80 21.00 17.39
CA LEU A 183 -1.01 21.70 18.64
C LEU A 183 0.34 22.24 19.14
N PRO A 184 0.41 23.52 19.57
CA PRO A 184 1.60 24.06 20.20
C PRO A 184 2.00 23.26 21.44
N GLU A 185 3.29 23.13 21.72
CA GLU A 185 3.77 22.39 22.89
C GLU A 185 3.30 22.98 24.22
N GLN A 186 2.97 24.29 24.25
CA GLN A 186 2.44 24.95 25.44
C GLN A 186 0.95 24.67 25.66
N ALA A 187 0.24 24.10 24.67
CA ALA A 187 -1.17 23.81 24.79
C ALA A 187 -1.43 22.84 25.94
N VAL A 188 -2.49 23.08 26.72
CA VAL A 188 -2.88 22.24 27.85
C VAL A 188 -3.04 20.78 27.41
N ALA A 189 -3.70 20.55 26.28
CA ALA A 189 -3.83 19.21 25.71
C ALA A 189 -2.47 18.55 25.42
N ALA A 190 -1.50 19.28 24.86
CA ALA A 190 -0.18 18.72 24.56
C ALA A 190 0.57 18.30 25.84
N ARG A 191 0.53 19.15 26.87
CA ARG A 191 1.15 18.86 28.17
C ARG A 191 0.45 17.71 28.91
N SER A 192 -0.88 17.68 28.90
CA SER A 192 -1.66 16.62 29.56
C SER A 192 -1.47 15.24 28.92
N TYR A 193 -1.32 15.18 27.59
CA TYR A 193 -1.09 13.91 26.89
C TYR A 193 0.37 13.45 26.90
N ALA A 194 1.34 14.33 27.21
CA ALA A 194 2.77 13.98 27.15
C ALA A 194 3.17 12.76 28.01
N PRO A 195 2.73 12.62 29.28
CA PRO A 195 3.02 11.42 30.09
C PRO A 195 2.42 10.14 29.50
N LEU A 196 1.19 10.22 28.96
CA LEU A 196 0.53 9.09 28.31
C LEU A 196 1.27 8.67 27.04
N GLN A 197 1.75 9.64 26.25
CA GLN A 197 2.56 9.36 25.06
C GLN A 197 3.91 8.74 25.40
N ALA A 198 4.56 9.18 26.49
CA ALA A 198 5.82 8.57 26.95
C ALA A 198 5.63 7.09 27.36
N GLN A 199 4.47 6.74 27.91
CA GLN A 199 4.17 5.40 28.41
C GLN A 199 3.57 4.48 27.35
N ALA A 200 2.47 4.88 26.71
CA ALA A 200 1.65 3.98 25.90
C ALA A 200 1.68 4.30 24.41
N GLN A 201 2.13 5.49 23.99
CA GLN A 201 2.06 5.95 22.60
C GLN A 201 0.67 5.75 21.96
N THR A 202 -0.39 5.91 22.77
CA THR A 202 -1.76 5.62 22.35
C THR A 202 -2.21 6.65 21.31
N PRO A 203 -2.70 6.22 20.14
CA PRO A 203 -3.18 7.15 19.13
C PRO A 203 -4.51 7.79 19.52
N ALA A 204 -4.82 8.95 18.93
CA ALA A 204 -6.13 9.59 19.05
C ALA A 204 -7.21 8.82 18.28
N LEU A 205 -6.83 8.28 17.13
CA LEU A 205 -7.69 7.48 16.26
C LEU A 205 -6.87 6.33 15.70
N GLN A 206 -7.44 5.12 15.76
CA GLN A 206 -6.90 3.93 15.14
C GLN A 206 -8.03 3.21 14.42
N LEU A 207 -7.92 3.10 13.10
CA LEU A 207 -8.87 2.37 12.27
C LEU A 207 -8.14 1.19 11.64
N THR A 208 -8.81 0.04 11.59
CA THR A 208 -8.25 -1.20 11.04
C THR A 208 -9.21 -1.78 10.02
N TRP A 209 -8.69 -2.09 8.84
CA TRP A 209 -9.41 -2.75 7.75
C TRP A 209 -8.65 -3.98 7.30
N ILE A 210 -9.38 -5.03 6.93
CA ILE A 210 -8.87 -6.14 6.13
C ILE A 210 -9.54 -6.07 4.77
N ALA A 211 -8.74 -5.94 3.71
CA ALA A 211 -9.19 -5.98 2.34
C ALA A 211 -8.92 -7.37 1.75
N LEU A 212 -9.97 -8.01 1.25
CA LEU A 212 -9.94 -9.33 0.61
C LEU A 212 -10.04 -9.14 -0.91
N LYS A 213 -9.00 -9.49 -1.66
CA LYS A 213 -8.96 -9.31 -3.10
C LYS A 213 -9.19 -10.62 -3.82
N LEU A 214 -10.18 -10.62 -4.71
CA LEU A 214 -10.53 -11.72 -5.58
C LEU A 214 -10.13 -11.39 -7.02
N ASP A 215 -9.31 -12.25 -7.62
CA ASP A 215 -9.19 -12.34 -9.06
C ASP A 215 -10.12 -13.45 -9.56
N PRO A 216 -11.15 -13.14 -10.37
CA PRO A 216 -12.07 -14.14 -10.90
C PRO A 216 -11.39 -15.29 -11.65
N GLU A 217 -10.20 -15.07 -12.22
CA GLU A 217 -9.46 -16.11 -12.95
C GLU A 217 -8.88 -17.19 -12.02
N LEU A 218 -8.63 -16.88 -10.74
CA LEU A 218 -8.06 -17.82 -9.77
C LEU A 218 -9.07 -18.83 -9.20
N CYS A 219 -10.37 -18.54 -9.29
CA CYS A 219 -11.42 -19.36 -8.71
C CYS A 219 -12.68 -19.42 -9.61
N SER A 220 -12.48 -19.58 -10.92
CA SER A 220 -13.58 -19.56 -11.90
C SER A 220 -14.66 -20.60 -11.61
N GLU A 221 -14.28 -21.82 -11.20
CA GLU A 221 -15.22 -22.90 -10.86
C GLU A 221 -16.13 -22.52 -9.68
N ALA A 222 -15.57 -21.91 -8.63
CA ALA A 222 -16.32 -21.43 -7.47
C ALA A 222 -17.29 -20.30 -7.85
N ILE A 223 -16.90 -19.44 -8.80
CA ILE A 223 -17.73 -18.35 -9.31
C ILE A 223 -18.88 -18.89 -10.15
N ASP A 224 -18.61 -19.84 -11.04
CA ASP A 224 -19.61 -20.48 -11.90
C ASP A 224 -20.66 -21.22 -11.06
N ALA A 225 -20.22 -21.95 -10.02
CA ALA A 225 -21.12 -22.59 -9.06
C ALA A 225 -22.06 -21.61 -8.33
N ARG A 226 -21.70 -20.32 -8.28
CA ARG A 226 -22.46 -19.24 -7.61
C ARG A 226 -23.24 -18.34 -8.57
N GLY A 227 -23.39 -18.76 -9.83
CA GLY A 227 -24.16 -18.07 -10.86
C GLY A 227 -23.31 -17.39 -11.93
N GLY A 228 -21.99 -17.51 -11.86
CA GLY A 228 -21.06 -17.02 -12.87
C GLY A 228 -20.92 -15.49 -12.92
N GLY A 229 -19.95 -15.04 -13.70
CA GLY A 229 -19.71 -13.62 -13.97
C GLY A 229 -19.53 -12.76 -12.72
N MET A 230 -19.93 -11.49 -12.81
CA MET A 230 -19.76 -10.50 -11.75
C MET A 230 -20.58 -10.83 -10.48
N GLU A 231 -21.79 -11.35 -10.64
CA GLU A 231 -22.65 -11.70 -9.49
C GLU A 231 -22.11 -12.93 -8.74
N GLY A 232 -21.64 -13.95 -9.46
CA GLY A 232 -20.93 -15.08 -8.86
C GLY A 232 -19.66 -14.65 -8.13
N ALA A 233 -18.90 -13.70 -8.69
CA ALA A 233 -17.71 -13.14 -8.05
C ALA A 233 -18.05 -12.38 -6.75
N LYS A 234 -19.09 -11.51 -6.76
CA LYS A 234 -19.58 -10.82 -5.55
C LYS A 234 -20.04 -11.80 -4.47
N ARG A 235 -20.80 -12.83 -4.83
CA ARG A 235 -21.26 -13.89 -3.90
C ARG A 235 -20.09 -14.68 -3.31
N SER A 236 -19.11 -15.05 -4.14
CA SER A 236 -17.89 -15.74 -3.70
C SER A 236 -17.11 -14.88 -2.71
N LEU A 237 -16.88 -13.61 -3.04
CA LEU A 237 -16.14 -12.70 -2.18
C LEU A 237 -16.88 -12.37 -0.87
N LEU A 238 -18.22 -12.24 -0.92
CA LEU A 238 -19.03 -12.09 0.29
C LEU A 238 -18.90 -13.31 1.20
N ARG A 239 -18.96 -14.53 0.64
CA ARG A 239 -18.76 -15.78 1.40
C ARG A 239 -17.41 -15.79 2.12
N ALA A 240 -16.33 -15.41 1.41
CA ALA A 240 -15.00 -15.27 2.00
C ALA A 240 -14.97 -14.22 3.14
N ALA A 241 -15.62 -13.07 2.95
CA ALA A 241 -15.69 -12.00 3.94
C ALA A 241 -16.47 -12.41 5.21
N ASP A 242 -17.63 -13.06 5.07
CA ASP A 242 -18.42 -13.53 6.21
C ASP A 242 -17.70 -14.65 6.98
N GLN A 243 -16.96 -15.50 6.28
CA GLN A 243 -16.14 -16.53 6.92
C GLN A 243 -14.97 -15.92 7.71
N LEU A 244 -14.33 -14.86 7.18
CA LEU A 244 -13.33 -14.10 7.92
C LEU A 244 -13.94 -13.44 9.16
N VAL A 245 -15.08 -12.75 9.04
CA VAL A 245 -15.78 -12.14 10.18
C VAL A 245 -16.10 -13.19 11.23
N SER A 246 -16.63 -14.35 10.82
CA SER A 246 -16.94 -15.46 11.74
C SER A 246 -15.70 -15.95 12.49
N ARG A 247 -14.56 -16.09 11.79
CA ARG A 247 -13.27 -16.48 12.42
C ARG A 247 -12.76 -15.42 13.38
N LEU A 248 -12.87 -14.13 13.03
CA LEU A 248 -12.47 -13.02 13.90
C LEU A 248 -13.31 -12.98 15.18
N THR A 249 -14.62 -13.11 15.05
CA THR A 249 -15.55 -13.17 16.19
C THR A 249 -15.25 -14.35 17.12
N ALA A 250 -14.89 -15.52 16.56
CA ALA A 250 -14.46 -16.67 17.35
C ALA A 250 -13.17 -16.40 18.17
N HIS A 251 -12.34 -15.45 17.73
CA HIS A 251 -11.17 -14.96 18.47
C HIS A 251 -11.46 -13.72 19.35
N GLY A 252 -12.73 -13.42 19.60
CA GLY A 252 -13.16 -12.27 20.40
C GLY A 252 -12.89 -10.91 19.74
N VAL A 253 -12.71 -10.87 18.42
CA VAL A 253 -12.51 -9.64 17.65
C VAL A 253 -13.81 -9.31 16.92
N ARG A 254 -14.39 -8.14 17.23
CA ARG A 254 -15.56 -7.64 16.50
C ARG A 254 -15.13 -7.15 15.11
N ALA A 255 -15.83 -7.62 14.09
CA ALA A 255 -15.57 -7.25 12.71
C ALA A 255 -16.87 -7.23 11.91
N ARG A 256 -16.92 -6.44 10.84
CA ARG A 256 -18.07 -6.34 9.95
C ARG A 256 -17.64 -6.03 8.52
N VAL A 257 -18.35 -6.62 7.56
CA VAL A 257 -18.21 -6.27 6.13
C VAL A 257 -18.87 -4.91 5.90
N LEU A 258 -18.17 -4.02 5.19
CA LEU A 258 -18.59 -2.65 4.92
C LEU A 258 -19.61 -2.56 3.77
N ALA A 259 -20.57 -1.65 3.89
CA ALA A 259 -21.44 -1.22 2.80
C ALA A 259 -20.70 -0.28 1.83
N GLU A 260 -21.23 -0.04 0.62
CA GLU A 260 -20.53 0.76 -0.41
C GLU A 260 -20.14 2.16 0.08
N ARG A 261 -21.06 2.88 0.72
CA ARG A 261 -20.79 4.22 1.29
C ARG A 261 -19.67 4.19 2.33
N GLU A 262 -19.56 3.10 3.07
CA GLU A 262 -18.53 2.92 4.10
C GLU A 262 -17.18 2.54 3.48
N VAL A 263 -17.18 1.79 2.37
CA VAL A 263 -15.99 1.54 1.55
C VAL A 263 -15.44 2.86 1.01
N VAL A 264 -16.30 3.71 0.45
CA VAL A 264 -15.93 5.05 -0.02
C VAL A 264 -15.33 5.89 1.12
N ALA A 265 -15.98 5.89 2.29
CA ALA A 265 -15.47 6.61 3.46
C ALA A 265 -14.14 6.05 3.99
N ALA A 266 -13.96 4.73 4.00
CA ALA A 266 -12.73 4.06 4.42
C ALA A 266 -11.56 4.40 3.49
N ILE A 267 -11.78 4.33 2.17
CA ILE A 267 -10.77 4.70 1.17
C ILE A 267 -10.43 6.19 1.27
N GLY A 268 -11.45 7.07 1.39
CA GLY A 268 -11.26 8.50 1.56
C GLY A 268 -10.48 8.86 2.83
N THR A 269 -10.75 8.16 3.93
CA THR A 269 -9.99 8.29 5.19
C THR A 269 -8.55 7.81 5.01
N ALA A 270 -8.36 6.64 4.39
CA ALA A 270 -7.05 6.07 4.15
C ALA A 270 -6.19 6.98 3.29
N VAL A 271 -6.69 7.52 2.17
CA VAL A 271 -5.93 8.46 1.32
C VAL A 271 -5.76 9.85 1.98
N CYS A 272 -6.41 10.10 3.11
CA CYS A 272 -6.43 11.38 3.84
C CYS A 272 -7.04 12.53 3.03
N VAL A 273 -8.18 12.29 2.36
CA VAL A 273 -8.93 13.37 1.70
C VAL A 273 -9.15 14.54 2.64
N SER A 274 -8.94 15.77 2.15
CA SER A 274 -9.16 16.96 2.96
C SER A 274 -10.66 17.10 3.27
N PRO A 275 -11.07 17.44 4.51
CA PRO A 275 -12.49 17.60 4.83
C PRO A 275 -13.19 18.65 3.95
N ARG A 276 -12.46 19.69 3.52
CA ARG A 276 -12.98 20.71 2.60
C ARG A 276 -13.29 20.12 1.22
N ALA A 277 -12.43 19.24 0.70
CA ALA A 277 -12.64 18.59 -0.57
C ALA A 277 -13.72 17.50 -0.51
N ALA A 278 -13.78 16.73 0.58
CA ALA A 278 -14.84 15.74 0.81
C ALA A 278 -16.23 16.39 0.76
N ASN A 279 -16.37 17.61 1.31
CA ASN A 279 -17.63 18.36 1.29
C ASN A 279 -17.90 19.12 -0.03
N GLY A 280 -17.14 18.86 -1.09
CA GLY A 280 -17.32 19.50 -2.41
C GLY A 280 -16.91 20.99 -2.46
N ALA A 281 -16.31 21.54 -1.40
CA ALA A 281 -16.00 22.97 -1.30
C ALA A 281 -14.74 23.40 -2.09
N MET A 282 -14.01 22.45 -2.70
CA MET A 282 -12.78 22.72 -3.46
C MET A 282 -12.98 23.01 -4.96
N GLY A 283 -14.23 23.16 -5.43
CA GLY A 283 -14.55 23.29 -6.86
C GLY A 283 -15.73 24.21 -7.18
N ARG A 284 -15.82 25.39 -6.55
CA ARG A 284 -16.90 26.38 -6.80
C ARG A 284 -17.04 26.82 -8.28
N ASP A 285 -16.06 26.52 -9.13
CA ASP A 285 -16.05 26.89 -10.56
C ASP A 285 -16.50 25.74 -11.49
N GLY A 286 -17.03 24.63 -10.96
CA GLY A 286 -17.61 23.55 -11.76
C GLY A 286 -16.62 22.73 -12.61
N ARG A 287 -15.32 23.06 -12.58
CA ARG A 287 -14.25 22.29 -13.22
C ARG A 287 -13.61 21.36 -12.19
N ALA A 288 -13.57 20.06 -12.50
CA ALA A 288 -12.73 19.12 -11.77
C ALA A 288 -11.27 19.58 -11.88
N ALA A 289 -10.72 20.12 -10.79
CA ALA A 289 -9.31 20.44 -10.71
C ALA A 289 -8.52 19.20 -10.30
N ARG A 290 -7.30 19.05 -10.80
CA ARG A 290 -6.40 17.96 -10.43
C ARG A 290 -6.13 17.97 -8.92
N ARG A 291 -6.44 16.88 -8.23
CA ARG A 291 -6.32 16.74 -6.77
C ARG A 291 -5.06 16.00 -6.36
N THR A 292 -4.47 15.23 -7.26
CA THR A 292 -3.31 14.39 -6.95
C THR A 292 -2.07 14.78 -7.75
N GLN A 293 -0.88 14.65 -7.16
CA GLN A 293 0.37 14.97 -7.85
C GLN A 293 1.53 14.13 -7.32
N GLU A 294 2.09 13.29 -8.18
CA GLU A 294 3.30 12.53 -7.87
C GLU A 294 4.55 13.40 -8.12
N THR A 295 5.43 13.48 -7.11
CA THR A 295 6.78 14.02 -7.23
C THR A 295 7.80 12.89 -7.10
N THR A 296 9.09 13.21 -7.23
CA THR A 296 10.16 12.20 -7.07
C THR A 296 10.19 11.56 -5.68
N ARG A 297 9.74 12.24 -4.62
CA ARG A 297 9.91 11.77 -3.22
C ARG A 297 8.62 11.74 -2.39
N ALA A 298 7.58 12.38 -2.89
CA ALA A 298 6.30 12.50 -2.21
C ALA A 298 5.14 12.45 -3.20
N MET A 299 3.98 12.07 -2.70
CA MET A 299 2.70 12.20 -3.39
C MET A 299 1.89 13.30 -2.70
N ARG A 300 1.27 14.19 -3.46
CA ARG A 300 0.31 15.17 -2.92
C ARG A 300 -1.10 14.68 -3.22
N CYS A 301 -1.99 14.75 -2.24
CA CYS A 301 -3.43 14.56 -2.39
C CYS A 301 -4.12 15.71 -1.66
N ASP A 302 -4.87 16.54 -2.38
CA ASP A 302 -5.42 17.79 -1.84
C ASP A 302 -4.34 18.66 -1.14
N ASP A 303 -4.56 19.02 0.13
CA ASP A 303 -3.64 19.78 0.98
C ASP A 303 -2.68 18.87 1.78
N ARG A 304 -2.59 17.57 1.44
CA ARG A 304 -1.79 16.58 2.18
C ARG A 304 -0.58 16.12 1.39
N TRP A 305 0.52 15.95 2.11
CA TRP A 305 1.76 15.40 1.61
C TRP A 305 1.92 13.98 2.12
N HIS A 306 2.30 13.07 1.24
CA HIS A 306 2.47 11.65 1.55
C HIS A 306 3.86 11.19 1.17
N SER A 307 4.44 10.32 2.00
CA SER A 307 5.62 9.55 1.62
C SER A 307 5.48 8.10 2.04
N THR A 308 5.68 7.20 1.10
CA THR A 308 5.57 5.75 1.33
C THR A 308 6.94 5.08 1.34
N TYR A 309 7.09 4.16 2.29
CA TYR A 309 8.21 3.25 2.46
C TYR A 309 7.73 1.82 2.27
N TRP A 310 8.56 1.03 1.58
CA TRP A 310 8.49 -0.43 1.60
C TRP A 310 9.33 -0.98 2.76
N ILE A 311 8.84 -2.04 3.39
CA ILE A 311 9.58 -2.79 4.41
C ILE A 311 10.44 -3.83 3.70
N GLY A 312 11.66 -3.41 3.33
CA GLY A 312 12.64 -4.24 2.63
C GLY A 312 13.37 -5.24 3.52
N ARG A 313 13.32 -5.07 4.85
CA ARG A 313 13.83 -6.04 5.82
C ARG A 313 12.94 -6.12 7.05
N TRP A 314 12.45 -7.32 7.33
CA TRP A 314 11.71 -7.61 8.56
C TRP A 314 12.68 -8.05 9.66
N PRO A 315 12.46 -7.64 10.92
CA PRO A 315 13.08 -8.30 12.06
C PRO A 315 12.49 -9.70 12.23
N GLN A 316 13.09 -10.51 13.10
CA GLN A 316 12.53 -11.80 13.47
C GLN A 316 11.16 -11.58 14.15
N LEU A 317 10.09 -12.10 13.55
CA LEU A 317 8.73 -12.05 14.09
C LEU A 317 8.39 -13.40 14.74
N GLY A 318 7.57 -13.37 15.81
CA GLY A 318 7.08 -14.58 16.48
C GLY A 318 7.84 -14.93 17.76
N GLN A 319 7.82 -16.21 18.15
CA GLN A 319 8.45 -16.67 19.40
C GLN A 319 9.96 -16.36 19.42
N GLY A 320 10.40 -15.58 20.39
CA GLY A 320 11.78 -15.10 20.53
C GLY A 320 12.12 -13.85 19.69
N GLY A 321 11.14 -13.27 18.98
CA GLY A 321 11.27 -12.07 18.15
C GLY A 321 10.37 -10.92 18.63
N ALA A 322 10.40 -9.79 17.90
CA ALA A 322 9.54 -8.66 18.21
C ALA A 322 8.10 -8.94 17.76
N PRO A 323 7.07 -8.69 18.61
CA PRO A 323 5.69 -8.86 18.21
C PRO A 323 5.34 -7.85 17.12
N LEU A 324 4.63 -8.29 16.08
CA LEU A 324 4.30 -7.44 14.95
C LEU A 324 3.45 -6.23 15.38
N ALA A 325 2.61 -6.40 16.40
CA ALA A 325 1.87 -5.30 17.03
C ALA A 325 2.78 -4.17 17.52
N ALA A 326 3.88 -4.50 18.19
CA ALA A 326 4.83 -3.50 18.69
C ALA A 326 5.58 -2.82 17.55
N ILE A 327 5.91 -3.55 16.48
CA ILE A 327 6.53 -2.97 15.28
C ILE A 327 5.56 -2.00 14.61
N THR A 328 4.33 -2.42 14.37
CA THR A 328 3.29 -1.58 13.78
C THR A 328 3.08 -0.32 14.61
N GLN A 329 2.91 -0.45 15.93
CA GLN A 329 2.75 0.68 16.84
C GLN A 329 3.94 1.64 16.78
N LEU A 330 5.17 1.13 16.76
CA LEU A 330 6.38 1.96 16.68
C LEU A 330 6.50 2.71 15.34
N LEU A 331 6.12 2.06 14.24
CA LEU A 331 6.15 2.66 12.90
C LEU A 331 5.02 3.69 12.73
N THR A 332 3.85 3.47 13.33
CA THR A 332 2.70 4.38 13.21
C THR A 332 2.67 5.51 14.24
N SER A 333 3.43 5.42 15.34
CA SER A 333 3.52 6.47 16.37
C SER A 333 4.46 7.64 16.04
N THR A 334 4.83 7.80 14.77
CA THR A 334 5.59 8.96 14.25
C THR A 334 4.74 10.23 14.36
N ARG A 335 5.34 11.41 14.60
CA ARG A 335 4.63 12.70 14.65
C ARG A 335 4.20 13.21 13.26
N ALA A 336 3.50 12.38 12.51
CA ALA A 336 2.82 12.75 11.27
C ALA A 336 1.34 13.07 11.56
N MET A 337 0.65 13.79 10.67
CA MET A 337 -0.79 14.00 10.81
C MET A 337 -1.53 12.66 10.85
N ALA A 338 -1.11 11.74 9.99
CA ALA A 338 -1.53 10.35 10.05
C ALA A 338 -0.40 9.44 9.57
N SER A 339 -0.41 8.20 10.05
CA SER A 339 0.44 7.12 9.60
C SER A 339 -0.45 5.97 9.13
N THR A 340 -0.06 5.29 8.05
CA THR A 340 -0.74 4.08 7.57
C THR A 340 0.27 2.95 7.49
N PHE A 341 -0.02 1.84 8.15
CA PHE A 341 0.71 0.59 8.01
C PHE A 341 -0.14 -0.38 7.20
N ALA A 342 0.44 -0.95 6.15
CA ALA A 342 -0.23 -1.96 5.34
C ALA A 342 0.62 -3.22 5.24
N LEU A 343 -0.01 -4.38 5.37
CA LEU A 343 0.59 -5.69 5.25
C LEU A 343 -0.27 -6.54 4.33
N THR A 344 0.29 -6.97 3.20
CA THR A 344 -0.40 -7.81 2.22
C THR A 344 0.19 -9.21 2.26
N ALA A 345 -0.67 -10.21 2.44
CA ALA A 345 -0.34 -11.61 2.28
C ALA A 345 -0.84 -12.10 0.91
N THR A 346 -0.03 -12.91 0.24
CA THR A 346 -0.34 -13.58 -1.03
C THR A 346 0.10 -15.04 -0.96
N HIS A 347 -0.34 -15.85 -1.92
CA HIS A 347 0.15 -17.23 -2.05
C HIS A 347 1.66 -17.24 -2.32
N GLY A 348 2.42 -17.83 -1.39
CA GLY A 348 3.86 -18.04 -1.57
C GLY A 348 4.16 -19.41 -2.17
N SER A 349 5.45 -19.69 -2.36
CA SER A 349 5.88 -21.04 -2.76
C SER A 349 5.72 -22.03 -1.59
N GLY A 350 4.91 -23.08 -1.76
CA GLY A 350 4.68 -24.09 -0.73
C GLY A 350 3.62 -23.66 0.29
N ARG A 351 3.81 -24.01 1.58
CA ARG A 351 2.80 -23.78 2.65
C ARG A 351 2.96 -22.47 3.44
N ALA A 352 3.77 -21.52 2.95
CA ALA A 352 4.03 -20.26 3.64
C ALA A 352 3.58 -19.06 2.78
N PRO A 353 2.86 -18.08 3.35
CA PRO A 353 2.45 -16.89 2.61
C PRO A 353 3.66 -16.04 2.23
N ALA A 354 3.62 -15.45 1.04
CA ALA A 354 4.48 -14.32 0.72
C ALA A 354 3.87 -13.06 1.35
N ILE A 355 4.71 -12.23 1.98
CA ILE A 355 4.26 -11.04 2.70
C ILE A 355 5.03 -9.80 2.23
N SER A 356 4.26 -8.74 1.97
CA SER A 356 4.75 -7.41 1.62
C SER A 356 4.21 -6.39 2.62
N GLY A 357 5.06 -5.49 3.09
CA GLY A 357 4.67 -4.46 4.05
C GLY A 357 5.07 -3.07 3.62
N TYR A 358 4.24 -2.09 3.98
CA TYR A 358 4.41 -0.70 3.64
C TYR A 358 4.06 0.20 4.83
N VAL A 359 4.74 1.33 4.91
CA VAL A 359 4.43 2.41 5.85
C VAL A 359 4.29 3.70 5.06
N ARG A 360 3.17 4.39 5.22
CA ARG A 360 2.96 5.72 4.63
C ARG A 360 2.80 6.75 5.74
N LEU A 361 3.53 7.84 5.61
CA LEU A 361 3.35 9.05 6.42
C LEU A 361 2.51 10.05 5.63
N SER A 362 1.56 10.68 6.29
CA SER A 362 0.73 11.77 5.76
C SER A 362 0.88 13.01 6.64
N THR A 363 1.20 14.15 6.05
CA THR A 363 1.42 15.42 6.77
C THR A 363 0.71 16.59 6.07
N ARG A 364 0.71 17.76 6.70
CA ARG A 364 0.07 18.97 6.14
C ARG A 364 1.04 19.82 5.33
N SER A 365 2.34 19.64 5.53
CA SER A 365 3.38 20.34 4.79
C SER A 365 4.58 19.44 4.47
N GLU A 366 5.40 19.88 3.52
CA GLU A 366 6.64 19.21 3.14
C GLU A 366 7.69 19.23 4.28
N ASN A 367 7.72 20.30 5.08
CA ASN A 367 8.63 20.41 6.23
C ASN A 367 8.26 19.42 7.34
N GLU A 368 6.96 19.29 7.63
CA GLU A 368 6.46 18.24 8.53
C GLU A 368 6.80 16.85 7.99
N LEU A 369 6.65 16.63 6.68
CA LEU A 369 6.97 15.35 6.05
C LEU A 369 8.43 14.97 6.27
N THR A 370 9.36 15.89 6.00
CA THR A 370 10.80 15.68 6.17
C THR A 370 11.17 15.34 7.62
N SER A 371 10.53 16.01 8.57
CA SER A 371 10.73 15.79 10.01
C SER A 371 10.21 14.41 10.44
N ALA A 372 8.99 14.05 10.00
CA ALA A 372 8.37 12.76 10.28
C ALA A 372 9.15 11.60 9.62
N GLN A 373 9.65 11.78 8.39
CA GLN A 373 10.52 10.81 7.73
C GLN A 373 11.79 10.53 8.53
N SER A 374 12.48 11.59 8.97
CA SER A 374 13.69 11.47 9.77
C SER A 374 13.43 10.74 11.10
N GLU A 375 12.26 10.97 11.72
CA GLU A 375 11.84 10.27 12.92
C GLU A 375 11.54 8.79 12.67
N LEU A 376 10.78 8.48 11.62
CA LEU A 376 10.46 7.11 11.22
C LEU A 376 11.72 6.30 10.91
N GLU A 377 12.65 6.86 10.14
CA GLU A 377 13.92 6.21 9.79
C GLU A 377 14.75 5.90 11.05
N ARG A 378 14.89 6.86 11.97
CA ARG A 378 15.58 6.63 13.26
C ARG A 378 14.93 5.52 14.08
N ARG A 379 13.59 5.53 14.19
CA ARG A 379 12.84 4.51 14.96
C ARG A 379 12.92 3.13 14.33
N SER A 380 12.80 3.04 13.00
CA SER A 380 12.91 1.74 12.29
C SER A 380 14.27 1.07 12.52
N GLY A 381 15.35 1.87 12.59
CA GLY A 381 16.69 1.40 12.88
C GLY A 381 16.82 0.75 14.26
N SER A 382 16.10 1.24 15.29
CA SER A 382 16.18 0.68 16.65
C SER A 382 15.55 -0.71 16.77
N VAL A 383 14.60 -1.05 15.89
CA VAL A 383 13.95 -2.37 15.82
C VAL A 383 14.42 -3.22 14.64
N LYS A 384 15.52 -2.83 13.97
CA LYS A 384 16.11 -3.56 12.83
C LYS A 384 15.13 -3.77 11.66
N VAL A 385 14.14 -2.89 11.52
CA VAL A 385 13.25 -2.84 10.35
C VAL A 385 13.96 -2.04 9.26
N GLY A 386 14.20 -2.66 8.11
CA GLY A 386 14.80 -1.98 6.97
C GLY A 386 13.72 -1.32 6.11
N LEU A 387 13.67 0.01 6.14
CA LEU A 387 12.76 0.79 5.30
C LEU A 387 13.45 1.26 4.03
N VAL A 388 12.72 1.22 2.92
CA VAL A 388 13.14 1.73 1.61
C VAL A 388 12.10 2.72 1.14
N ARG A 389 12.47 4.01 1.04
CA ARG A 389 11.57 5.03 0.50
C ARG A 389 11.34 4.80 -0.98
N LEU A 390 10.08 4.82 -1.41
CA LEU A 390 9.70 4.54 -2.80
C LEU A 390 9.91 5.75 -3.72
N ASP A 391 11.14 6.22 -3.86
CA ASP A 391 11.47 7.40 -4.69
C ASP A 391 11.10 7.16 -6.17
N ARG A 392 10.17 7.97 -6.70
CA ARG A 392 9.52 7.89 -8.04
C ARG A 392 8.50 6.76 -8.18
N GLU A 393 8.12 6.15 -7.06
CA GLU A 393 7.11 5.09 -6.97
C GLU A 393 6.14 5.40 -5.82
N GLN A 394 5.90 6.68 -5.58
CA GLN A 394 5.06 7.16 -4.48
C GLN A 394 3.59 6.90 -4.78
N LEU A 395 3.17 6.96 -6.04
CA LEU A 395 1.81 6.60 -6.44
C LEU A 395 1.52 5.10 -6.25
N PRO A 396 2.32 4.16 -6.78
CA PRO A 396 2.18 2.74 -6.44
C PRO A 396 2.23 2.48 -4.93
N GLY A 397 3.15 3.14 -4.21
CA GLY A 397 3.20 3.06 -2.75
C GLY A 397 1.94 3.57 -2.06
N LEU A 398 1.33 4.64 -2.57
CA LEU A 398 0.05 5.14 -2.07
C LEU A 398 -1.02 4.06 -2.21
N LEU A 399 -1.19 3.50 -3.40
CA LEU A 399 -2.18 2.45 -3.68
C LEU A 399 -1.94 1.19 -2.83
N ALA A 400 -0.68 0.79 -2.63
CA ALA A 400 -0.31 -0.35 -1.77
C ALA A 400 -0.64 -0.17 -0.29
N THR A 401 -0.93 1.06 0.14
CA THR A 401 -1.32 1.40 1.51
C THR A 401 -2.80 1.76 1.66
N LEU A 402 -3.55 1.79 0.56
CA LEU A 402 -5.01 1.88 0.61
C LEU A 402 -5.62 0.49 0.80
N PRO A 403 -6.80 0.37 1.44
CA PRO A 403 -7.49 -0.90 1.64
C PRO A 403 -8.12 -1.40 0.32
N LEU A 404 -7.27 -1.77 -0.64
CA LEU A 404 -7.64 -2.21 -1.99
C LEU A 404 -7.19 -3.66 -2.27
N GLY A 405 -6.65 -4.36 -1.27
CA GLY A 405 -6.07 -5.69 -1.44
C GLY A 405 -4.60 -5.68 -1.82
N GLY A 406 -3.93 -4.54 -1.80
CA GLY A 406 -2.54 -4.39 -2.23
C GLY A 406 -2.41 -4.12 -3.73
N THR A 407 -1.18 -3.92 -4.19
CA THR A 407 -0.86 -3.58 -5.59
C THR A 407 -0.41 -4.81 -6.37
N ARG A 408 -0.73 -4.83 -7.67
CA ARG A 408 -0.08 -5.70 -8.65
C ARG A 408 1.29 -5.17 -9.03
#